data_AF-A0A855F498-F1
#
_entry.id   AF-A0A855F498-F1
#
_cell.length_a   1.000
_cell.length_b   1.000
_cell.length_c   1.000
_cell.angle_alpha   90.00
_cell.angle_beta   90.00
_cell.angle_gamma   90.00
#
_symmetry.space_group_name_H-M   'P 1'
#
loop_
_entity.id
_entity.type
_entity.pdbx_description
1 polymer ?
#
loop_
_entity_poly.entity_id
_entity_poly.type
_entity_poly.pdbx_seq_one_letter_code
_entity_poly.pdbx_strand_id
1 'polypeptide(L)'
;MTKFIYDTKSIMTRAWEIARETHAVLKRSVFRNTKYSVRNCLADAMARAWSEAKAVMFKASTANKKSGRYVELLAVAERDGLNHGRSWALNSDTCSVYGINPMHEGELVCYVYSN
;
A
#
# COMPACT_ATOMS: atom_id res chain seq x y z
N MET A 1 12.01 -14.79 -5.49
CA MET A 1 12.52 -13.64 -4.71
C MET A 1 12.46 -12.42 -5.62
N THR A 2 11.52 -11.50 -5.43
CA THR A 2 11.41 -10.29 -6.25
C THR A 2 12.59 -9.36 -5.94
N LYS A 3 13.37 -9.00 -6.96
CA LYS A 3 14.44 -8.02 -6.83
C LYS A 3 13.84 -6.63 -6.97
N PHE A 4 13.93 -5.82 -5.93
CA PHE A 4 13.50 -4.41 -5.96
C PHE A 4 14.67 -3.52 -6.38
N ILE A 5 14.38 -2.51 -7.19
CA ILE A 5 15.30 -1.42 -7.49
C ILE A 5 15.01 -0.31 -6.48
N TYR A 6 16.05 0.15 -5.79
CA TYR A 6 15.94 1.20 -4.77
C TYR A 6 16.52 2.50 -5.29
N ASP A 7 15.82 3.62 -5.07
CA ASP A 7 16.40 4.94 -5.27
C ASP A 7 17.37 5.25 -4.12
N THR A 8 18.65 5.00 -4.39
CA THR A 8 19.72 5.23 -3.43
C THR A 8 19.88 6.71 -3.09
N LYS A 9 19.53 7.64 -4.00
CA LYS A 9 19.59 9.09 -3.73
C LYS A 9 18.55 9.49 -2.69
N SER A 10 17.32 9.00 -2.85
CA SER A 10 16.25 9.22 -1.88
C SER A 10 16.60 8.64 -0.50
N ILE A 11 17.12 7.41 -0.45
CA ILE A 11 17.55 6.76 0.80
C ILE A 11 18.66 7.56 1.49
N MET A 12 19.67 8.00 0.75
CA MET A 12 20.77 8.81 1.30
C MET A 12 20.26 10.16 1.82
N THR A 13 19.35 10.80 1.10
CA THR A 13 18.75 12.08 1.52
C THR A 13 18.00 11.89 2.84
N ARG A 14 17.17 10.85 2.93
CA ARG A 14 16.44 10.51 4.15
C ARG A 14 17.35 10.19 5.34
N ALA A 15 18.43 9.44 5.09
CA ALA A 15 19.43 9.15 6.13
C ALA A 15 20.10 10.44 6.65
N TRP A 16 20.40 11.39 5.77
CA TRP A 16 20.97 12.68 6.17
C TRP A 16 20.01 13.51 7.02
N GLU A 17 18.72 13.52 6.70
CA GLU A 17 17.68 14.18 7.51
C GLU A 17 17.61 13.60 8.93
N ILE A 18 17.47 12.27 9.03
CA ILE A 18 17.38 11.56 10.32
C ILE A 18 18.64 11.81 11.16
N ALA A 19 19.83 11.78 10.53
CA ALA A 19 21.08 12.04 11.23
C ALA A 19 21.14 13.47 11.78
N ARG A 20 20.68 14.47 11.02
CA ARG A 20 20.63 15.87 11.45
C ARG A 20 19.67 16.08 12.62
N GLU A 21 18.47 15.49 12.54
CA GLU A 21 17.47 15.55 13.61
C GLU A 21 18.01 14.92 14.90
N THR A 22 18.57 13.71 14.78
CA THR A 22 19.12 12.97 15.91
C THR A 22 20.27 13.73 16.58
N HIS A 23 21.19 14.28 15.77
CA HIS A 23 22.29 15.09 16.28
C HIS A 23 21.81 16.38 16.96
N ALA A 24 20.78 17.04 16.42
CA ALA A 24 20.20 18.23 17.03
C ALA A 24 19.55 17.94 18.40
N VAL A 25 18.86 16.82 18.53
CA VAL A 25 18.26 16.36 19.80
C VAL A 25 19.34 16.04 20.83
N LEU A 26 20.36 15.27 20.44
CA LEU A 26 21.45 14.88 21.34
C LEU A 26 22.24 16.10 21.84
N LYS A 27 22.51 17.08 20.96
CA LYS A 27 23.16 18.35 21.32
C LYS A 27 22.35 19.19 22.32
N ARG A 28 21.01 19.13 22.24
CA ARG A 28 20.10 19.86 23.14
C ARG A 28 19.83 19.13 24.47
N SER A 29 20.07 17.82 24.52
CA SER A 29 19.77 17.03 25.72
C SER A 29 20.74 17.32 26.87
N VAL A 30 20.29 17.05 28.10
CA VAL A 30 21.08 17.16 29.34
C VAL A 30 22.31 16.24 29.33
N PHE A 31 22.33 15.22 28.46
CA PHE A 31 23.44 14.29 28.26
C PHE A 31 24.52 14.83 27.30
N ARG A 32 24.98 16.08 27.52
CA ARG A 32 26.04 16.76 26.75
C ARG A 32 27.37 16.00 26.67
N ASN A 33 27.51 14.90 27.41
CA ASN A 33 28.75 14.15 27.60
C ASN A 33 28.80 12.80 26.84
N THR A 34 27.78 12.47 26.05
CA THR A 34 27.84 11.26 25.23
C THR A 34 28.65 11.55 23.97
N LYS A 35 29.70 10.75 23.71
CA LYS A 35 30.54 10.75 22.50
C LYS A 35 29.75 10.30 21.25
N TYR A 36 28.51 10.77 21.08
CA TYR A 36 27.68 10.47 19.94
C TYR A 36 28.18 11.29 18.76
N SER A 37 29.14 10.71 18.04
CA SER A 37 29.69 11.34 16.85
C SER A 37 28.64 11.43 15.74
N VAL A 38 28.76 12.46 14.89
CA VAL A 38 27.94 12.61 13.67
C VAL A 38 28.01 11.36 12.79
N ARG A 39 29.17 10.68 12.78
CA ARG A 39 29.38 9.43 12.05
C ARG A 39 28.49 8.30 12.53
N ASN A 40 28.33 8.14 13.85
CA ASN A 40 27.45 7.11 14.41
C ASN A 40 25.97 7.45 14.13
N CYS A 41 25.61 8.74 14.24
CA CYS A 41 24.26 9.19 13.88
C CYS A 41 23.94 8.88 12.41
N LEU A 42 24.89 9.08 11.51
CA LEU A 42 24.70 8.78 10.08
C LEU A 42 24.63 7.27 9.83
N ALA A 43 25.45 6.45 10.51
CA ALA A 43 25.39 5.00 10.37
C ALA A 43 24.04 4.43 10.82
N ASP A 44 23.53 4.89 11.96
CA ASP A 44 22.21 4.50 12.47
C ASP A 44 21.09 4.99 11.54
N ALA A 45 21.19 6.23 11.05
CA ALA A 45 20.23 6.81 10.13
C ALA A 45 20.18 6.07 8.78
N MET A 46 21.33 5.63 8.28
CA MET A 46 21.42 4.80 7.06
C MET A 46 20.68 3.48 7.24
N ALA A 47 20.88 2.79 8.36
CA ALA A 47 20.17 1.54 8.65
C ALA A 47 18.65 1.76 8.73
N ARG A 48 18.21 2.86 9.34
CA ARG A 48 16.78 3.23 9.43
C ARG A 48 16.18 3.54 8.06
N ALA A 49 16.82 4.40 7.27
CA ALA A 49 16.34 4.78 5.94
C ALA A 49 16.25 3.57 5.00
N TRP A 50 17.22 2.65 5.07
CA TRP A 50 17.16 1.39 4.33
C TRP A 50 16.00 0.47 4.77
N SER A 51 15.72 0.41 6.08
CA SER A 51 14.59 -0.36 6.61
C SER A 51 13.26 0.24 6.15
N GLU A 52 13.11 1.56 6.22
CA GLU A 52 11.92 2.29 5.72
C GLU A 52 11.69 2.01 4.23
N ALA A 53 12.73 2.13 3.40
CA ALA A 53 12.64 1.86 1.96
C ALA A 53 12.21 0.42 1.66
N LYS A 54 12.73 -0.57 2.40
CA LYS A 54 12.30 -1.98 2.28
C LYS A 54 10.84 -2.16 2.67
N ALA A 55 10.39 -1.53 3.76
CA ALA A 55 9.01 -1.61 4.22
C ALA A 55 8.02 -1.00 3.21
N VAL A 56 8.37 0.15 2.61
CA VAL A 56 7.57 0.78 1.56
C VAL A 56 7.46 -0.12 0.33
N MET A 57 8.57 -0.71 -0.13
CA MET A 57 8.54 -1.63 -1.28
C MET A 57 7.76 -2.90 -0.98
N PHE A 58 7.86 -3.45 0.23
CA PHE A 58 7.05 -4.58 0.64
C PHE A 58 5.55 -4.24 0.64
N LYS A 59 5.17 -3.07 1.17
CA LYS A 59 3.79 -2.58 1.14
C LYS A 59 3.30 -2.36 -0.30
N ALA A 60 4.11 -1.81 -1.18
CA ALA A 60 3.76 -1.65 -2.60
C ALA A 60 3.57 -3.01 -3.29
N SER A 61 4.45 -3.98 -3.00
CA SER A 61 4.36 -5.33 -3.57
C SER A 61 3.11 -6.09 -3.12
N THR A 62 2.59 -5.78 -1.93
CA THR A 62 1.36 -6.36 -1.39
C THR A 62 0.11 -5.58 -1.80
N ALA A 63 0.22 -4.27 -2.08
CA ALA A 63 -0.88 -3.45 -2.57
C ALA A 63 -1.36 -3.86 -3.97
N ASN A 64 -0.45 -4.32 -4.85
CA ASN A 64 -0.82 -4.87 -6.17
C ASN A 64 -1.52 -6.24 -6.09
N LYS A 65 -1.65 -6.85 -4.90
CA LYS A 65 -2.43 -8.07 -4.70
C LYS A 65 -3.87 -7.80 -4.26
N LYS A 66 -4.47 -6.68 -4.68
CA LYS A 66 -5.93 -6.63 -4.73
C LYS A 66 -6.36 -7.52 -5.89
N SER A 67 -6.68 -8.78 -5.57
CA SER A 67 -7.52 -9.64 -6.41
C SER A 67 -8.83 -8.88 -6.63
N GLY A 68 -8.89 -8.10 -7.70
CA GLY A 68 -9.94 -7.15 -7.97
C GLY A 68 -11.17 -7.89 -8.41
N ARG A 69 -11.94 -8.41 -7.45
CA ARG A 69 -13.31 -8.80 -7.74
C ARG A 69 -14.15 -7.52 -7.87
N TYR A 70 -14.93 -7.43 -8.93
CA TYR A 70 -15.94 -6.39 -9.09
C TYR A 70 -17.32 -7.05 -9.21
N VAL A 71 -18.37 -6.27 -9.00
CA VAL A 71 -19.75 -6.75 -9.15
C VAL A 71 -20.23 -6.37 -10.54
N GLU A 72 -20.82 -7.33 -11.24
CA GLU A 72 -21.38 -7.15 -12.59
C GLU A 72 -22.74 -7.86 -12.68
N LEU A 73 -23.58 -7.43 -13.62
CA LEU A 73 -24.83 -8.12 -13.94
C LEU A 73 -24.52 -9.54 -14.43
N LEU A 74 -25.26 -10.54 -13.93
CA LEU A 74 -25.08 -11.94 -14.31
C LEU A 74 -25.23 -12.11 -15.83
N ALA A 75 -26.23 -11.46 -16.42
CA ALA A 75 -26.46 -11.50 -17.86
C ALA A 75 -25.27 -10.98 -18.68
N VAL A 76 -24.56 -9.96 -18.18
CA VAL A 76 -23.36 -9.40 -18.82
C VAL A 76 -22.19 -10.37 -18.64
N ALA A 77 -21.99 -10.88 -17.42
CA ALA A 77 -20.92 -11.81 -17.12
C ALA A 77 -21.00 -13.12 -17.91
N GLU A 78 -22.21 -13.68 -18.08
CA GLU A 78 -22.45 -14.88 -18.87
C GLU A 78 -22.26 -14.61 -20.38
N ARG A 79 -22.78 -13.49 -20.88
CA ARG A 79 -22.64 -13.10 -22.29
C ARG A 79 -21.17 -12.91 -22.70
N ASP A 80 -20.39 -12.28 -21.82
CA ASP A 80 -18.99 -11.91 -22.10
C ASP A 80 -18.00 -13.01 -21.65
N GLY A 81 -18.49 -14.14 -21.11
CA GLY A 81 -17.68 -15.30 -20.72
C GLY A 81 -16.72 -15.02 -19.56
N LEU A 82 -17.12 -14.13 -18.64
CA LEU A 82 -16.28 -13.69 -17.53
C LEU A 82 -16.21 -14.75 -16.43
N ASN A 83 -15.07 -14.84 -15.72
CA ASN A 83 -14.93 -15.73 -14.57
C ASN A 83 -15.75 -15.18 -13.39
N HIS A 84 -16.97 -15.67 -13.25
CA HIS A 84 -17.91 -15.20 -12.24
C HIS A 84 -18.22 -16.26 -11.16
N GLY A 85 -18.54 -15.77 -9.96
CA GLY A 85 -18.98 -16.58 -8.84
C GLY A 85 -20.50 -16.80 -8.80
N ARG A 86 -20.99 -17.16 -7.62
CA ARG A 86 -22.43 -17.29 -7.33
C ARG A 86 -23.15 -15.94 -7.52
N SER A 87 -24.34 -15.99 -8.09
CA SER A 87 -25.22 -14.83 -8.27
C SER A 87 -26.20 -14.64 -7.11
N TRP A 88 -26.64 -13.39 -6.91
CA TRP A 88 -27.70 -13.01 -5.96
C TRP A 88 -28.52 -11.85 -6.53
N ALA A 89 -29.74 -11.65 -6.00
CA ALA A 89 -30.60 -10.54 -6.41
C ALA A 89 -30.05 -9.21 -5.87
N LEU A 90 -30.03 -8.19 -6.71
CA LEU A 90 -29.66 -6.83 -6.34
C LEU A 90 -30.83 -6.16 -5.60
N ASN A 91 -30.56 -5.62 -4.42
CA ASN A 91 -31.53 -4.87 -3.61
C ASN A 91 -31.12 -3.39 -3.56
N SER A 92 -32.07 -2.49 -3.30
CA SER A 92 -31.87 -1.04 -3.11
C SER A 92 -30.69 -0.68 -2.21
N ASP A 93 -30.54 -1.34 -1.06
CA ASP A 93 -29.42 -1.12 -0.14
C ASP A 93 -28.06 -1.39 -0.79
N THR A 94 -28.01 -2.41 -1.65
CA THR A 94 -26.78 -2.86 -2.31
C THR A 94 -26.46 -2.11 -3.60
N CYS A 95 -27.44 -1.49 -4.26
CA CYS A 95 -27.22 -0.62 -5.42
C CYS A 95 -26.22 0.50 -5.09
N SER A 96 -26.42 1.18 -3.96
CA SER A 96 -25.56 2.29 -3.52
C SER A 96 -24.14 1.83 -3.14
N VAL A 97 -24.03 0.69 -2.49
CA VAL A 97 -22.75 0.13 -2.01
C VAL A 97 -21.85 -0.31 -3.16
N TYR A 98 -22.44 -0.87 -4.22
CA TYR A 98 -21.70 -1.36 -5.39
C TYR A 98 -21.65 -0.35 -6.54
N GLY A 99 -22.30 0.81 -6.42
CA GLY A 99 -22.35 1.83 -7.47
C GLY A 99 -23.11 1.39 -8.72
N ILE A 100 -24.05 0.45 -8.58
CA ILE A 100 -24.87 -0.07 -9.68
C ILE A 100 -26.11 0.81 -9.82
N ASN A 101 -26.51 1.07 -11.06
CA ASN A 101 -27.69 1.88 -11.35
C ASN A 101 -28.93 1.28 -10.66
N PRO A 102 -29.65 2.04 -9.82
CA PRO A 102 -30.87 1.58 -9.15
C PRO A 102 -31.95 1.01 -10.09
N MET A 103 -31.91 1.32 -11.40
CA MET A 103 -32.82 0.72 -12.38
C MET A 103 -32.68 -0.80 -12.53
N HIS A 104 -31.57 -1.39 -12.10
CA HIS A 104 -31.35 -2.84 -12.11
C HIS A 104 -31.73 -3.52 -10.79
N GLU A 105 -32.43 -2.83 -9.88
CA GLU A 105 -32.95 -3.44 -8.67
C GLU A 105 -33.88 -4.62 -9.02
N GLY A 106 -33.64 -5.77 -8.38
CA GLY A 106 -34.31 -7.04 -8.68
C GLY A 106 -33.59 -7.92 -9.70
N GLU A 107 -32.58 -7.41 -10.42
CA GLU A 107 -31.77 -8.22 -11.33
C GLU A 107 -30.70 -9.04 -10.59
N LEU A 108 -30.23 -10.13 -11.22
CA LEU A 108 -29.17 -10.96 -10.66
C LEU A 108 -27.80 -10.35 -10.95
N VAL A 109 -26.99 -10.19 -9.91
CA VAL A 109 -25.59 -9.74 -9.96
C VAL A 109 -24.65 -10.83 -9.48
N CYS A 110 -23.38 -10.75 -9.84
CA CYS A 110 -22.35 -11.70 -9.43
C CYS A 110 -20.99 -11.02 -9.20
N TYR A 111 -20.10 -11.68 -8.45
CA TYR A 111 -18.70 -11.27 -8.39
C TYR A 111 -17.96 -11.79 -9.63
N VAL A 112 -17.34 -10.90 -10.38
CA VAL A 112 -16.39 -11.23 -11.45
C VAL A 112 -14.98 -11.17 -10.87
N TYR A 113 -14.19 -12.22 -11.08
CA TYR A 113 -12.81 -12.33 -10.66
C TYR A 113 -11.87 -11.96 -11.81
N SER A 114 -10.75 -11.33 -11.47
CA SER A 114 -9.63 -11.18 -12.41
C SER A 114 -9.13 -12.57 -12.82
N ASN A 115 -9.09 -12.84 -14.13
CA ASN A 115 -8.48 -14.04 -14.69
C ASN A 115 -6.98 -14.14 -14.37
#